data_AF-A0A920W2G5-F1
#
_entry.id   AF-A0A920W2G5-F1
#
_cell.length_a   1.000
_cell.length_b   1.000
_cell.length_c   1.000
_cell.angle_alpha   90.00
_cell.angle_beta   90.00
_cell.angle_gamma   90.00
#
_symmetry.space_group_name_H-M   'P 1'
#
loop_
_entity.id
_entity.type
_entity.pdbx_description
1 polymer ?
#
loop_
_entity_poly.entity_id
_entity_poly.type
_entity_poly.pdbx_seq_one_letter_code
_entity_poly.pdbx_strand_id
1 'polypeptide(L)' 'MNKKFNDNLLKALETSQEAVKVCKQAMIDANDESCRAMYSAIQKDCEKHIQMLKGEIEST' A
#
# COMPACT_ATOMS: atom_id res chain seq x y z
N MET A 1 -7.17 -20.27 9.11
CA MET A 1 -5.76 -20.05 8.65
C MET A 1 -4.77 -20.28 9.78
N ASN A 2 -3.51 -20.62 9.49
CA ASN A 2 -2.50 -20.74 10.55
C ASN A 2 -2.05 -19.33 11.01
N LYS A 3 -1.60 -19.21 12.27
CA LYS A 3 -1.20 -17.93 12.86
C LYS A 3 -0.18 -17.15 12.00
N LYS A 4 0.83 -17.85 11.46
CA LYS A 4 1.86 -17.23 10.61
C LYS A 4 1.30 -16.63 9.32
N PHE A 5 0.29 -17.25 8.72
CA PHE A 5 -0.35 -16.76 7.50
C PHE A 5 -1.13 -15.48 7.79
N ASN A 6 -1.83 -15.40 8.94
CA ASN A 6 -2.48 -14.17 9.39
C ASN A 6 -1.46 -13.06 9.68
N ASP A 7 -0.34 -13.39 10.37
CA ASP A 7 0.72 -12.42 10.68
C ASP A 7 1.36 -11.84 9.40
N ASN A 8 1.55 -12.68 8.38
CA ASN A 8 2.08 -12.23 7.08
C ASN A 8 1.10 -11.30 6.34
N LEU A 9 -0.20 -11.59 6.36
CA LEU A 9 -1.22 -10.73 5.76
C LEU A 9 -1.30 -9.37 6.45
N LEU A 10 -1.28 -9.36 7.78
CA LEU A 10 -1.24 -8.12 8.57
C LEU A 10 0.00 -7.29 8.24
N LYS A 11 1.17 -7.92 8.19
CA LYS A 11 2.42 -7.24 7.83
C LYS A 11 2.40 -6.68 6.41
N ALA A 12 1.83 -7.41 5.45
CA ALA A 12 1.65 -6.93 4.08
C ALA A 12 0.70 -5.73 4.02
N LEU A 13 -0.38 -5.74 4.82
CA LEU A 13 -1.34 -4.64 4.93
C LEU A 13 -0.67 -3.38 5.50
N GLU A 14 0.04 -3.51 6.61
CA GLU A 14 0.77 -2.40 7.25
C GLU A 14 1.81 -1.80 6.31
N THR A 15 2.59 -2.66 5.63
CA THR A 15 3.63 -2.20 4.69
C THR A 15 3.01 -1.46 3.50
N SER A 16 1.88 -1.94 2.97
CA SER A 16 1.18 -1.26 1.87
C SER A 16 0.61 0.09 2.30
N GLN A 17 0.09 0.20 3.52
CA GLN A 17 -0.38 1.47 4.09
C GLN A 17 0.75 2.46 4.29
N GLU A 18 1.92 2.00 4.74
CA GLU A 18 3.09 2.86 4.89
C GLU A 18 3.61 3.34 3.53
N ALA A 19 3.65 2.47 2.53
CA ALA A 19 4.00 2.85 1.16
C ALA A 19 3.08 3.95 0.59
N VAL A 20 1.77 3.89 0.86
CA VAL A 20 0.82 4.97 0.48
C VAL A 20 1.21 6.30 1.12
N LYS A 21 1.56 6.32 2.41
CA LYS A 21 1.97 7.56 3.11
C LYS A 21 3.25 8.13 2.50
N VAL A 22 4.25 7.27 2.27
CA VAL A 22 5.52 7.67 1.65
C VAL A 22 5.30 8.22 0.26
N CYS A 23 4.50 7.56 -0.58
CA CYS A 23 4.20 8.05 -1.93
C CYS A 23 3.48 9.40 -1.90
N LYS A 24 2.51 9.59 -0.99
CA LYS A 24 1.84 10.89 -0.81
C LYS A 24 2.82 12.00 -0.47
N GLN A 25 3.72 11.76 0.48
CA GLN A 25 4.74 12.75 0.86
C GLN A 25 5.72 13.01 -0.29
N ALA A 26 6.19 11.96 -0.96
CA ALA A 26 7.11 12.09 -2.09
C ALA A 26 6.51 12.85 -3.28
N MET A 27 5.18 12.75 -3.52
CA MET A 27 4.51 13.59 -4.51
C MET A 27 4.48 15.07 -4.14
N ILE A 28 4.37 15.41 -2.85
CA ILE A 28 4.41 16.79 -2.36
C ILE A 28 5.82 17.36 -2.54
N ASP A 29 6.83 16.56 -2.23
CA ASP A 29 8.24 16.97 -2.27
C ASP A 29 8.82 16.98 -3.70
N ALA A 30 8.19 16.25 -4.63
CA ALA A 30 8.63 16.16 -6.02
C ALA A 30 8.44 17.49 -6.76
N ASN A 31 9.55 18.04 -7.28
CA ASN A 31 9.56 19.23 -8.13
C ASN A 31 9.13 18.94 -9.59
N ASP A 32 9.25 17.69 -10.04
CA ASP A 32 8.95 17.28 -11.42
C ASP A 32 7.62 16.52 -11.55
N GLU A 33 6.91 16.77 -12.65
CA GLU A 33 5.60 16.18 -12.92
C GLU A 33 5.67 14.68 -13.24
N SER A 34 6.74 14.20 -13.88
CA SER A 34 6.92 12.78 -14.15
C SER A 34 7.17 11.98 -12.86
N CYS A 35 7.92 12.54 -11.92
CA CYS A 35 8.08 11.98 -10.57
C CYS A 35 6.74 11.90 -9.82
N ARG A 36 5.92 12.96 -9.88
CA ARG A 36 4.58 12.95 -9.28
C ARG A 36 3.68 11.88 -9.90
N ALA A 37 3.72 11.73 -11.23
CA ALA A 37 2.96 10.71 -11.93
C ALA A 37 3.40 9.28 -11.53
N MET A 38 4.71 9.05 -11.40
CA MET A 38 5.27 7.77 -10.94
C MET A 38 4.79 7.44 -9.52
N TYR A 39 4.95 8.35 -8.55
CA TYR A 39 4.49 8.11 -7.18
C TYR A 39 2.97 7.95 -7.10
N SER A 40 2.20 8.66 -7.93
CA SER A 40 0.74 8.49 -8.00
C SER A 40 0.34 7.10 -8.49
N ALA A 41 1.05 6.56 -9.49
CA ALA A 41 0.81 5.21 -9.98
C ALA A 41 1.10 4.16 -8.90
N ILE A 42 2.25 4.27 -8.22
CA ILE A 42 2.62 3.38 -7.11
C ILE A 42 1.58 3.47 -5.98
N GLN A 43 1.16 4.69 -5.60
CA GLN A 43 0.15 4.89 -4.56
C GLN A 43 -1.16 4.17 -4.90
N LYS A 44 -1.66 4.29 -6.14
CA LYS A 44 -2.91 3.65 -6.57
C LYS A 44 -2.82 2.13 -6.51
N ASP A 45 -1.68 1.56 -6.87
CA ASP A 45 -1.50 0.11 -6.79
C ASP A 45 -1.38 -0.38 -5.35
N CYS A 46 -0.71 0.37 -4.46
CA CYS A 46 -0.74 0.09 -3.03
C CYS A 46 -2.17 0.16 -2.44
N GLU A 47 -2.98 1.13 -2.86
CA GLU A 47 -4.38 1.23 -2.44
C GLU A 47 -5.22 0.01 -2.88
N LYS A 48 -5.01 -0.50 -4.11
CA LYS A 48 -5.63 -1.76 -4.56
C LYS A 48 -5.17 -2.95 -3.71
N HIS A 49 -3.87 -3.07 -3.44
CA HIS A 49 -3.34 -4.15 -2.59
C HIS A 49 -3.94 -4.11 -1.18
N ILE A 50 -4.12 -2.93 -0.59
CA ILE A 50 -4.78 -2.76 0.71
C ILE A 50 -6.21 -3.30 0.68
N GLN A 51 -6.99 -3.00 -0.37
CA GLN A 51 -8.35 -3.50 -0.49
C GLN A 51 -8.39 -5.03 -0.60
N MET A 52 -7.50 -5.61 -1.40
CA MET A 52 -7.40 -7.07 -1.53
C MET A 52 -7.03 -7.73 -0.19
N LEU A 53 -6.00 -7.21 0.49
CA LEU A 53 -5.54 -7.75 1.78
C LEU A 53 -6.61 -7.64 2.87
N LYS A 54 -7.36 -6.53 2.92
CA LYS A 54 -8.50 -6.39 3.82
C LYS A 54 -9.59 -7.42 3.53
N GLY A 55 -9.94 -7.61 2.25
CA GLY A 55 -10.92 -8.60 1.84
C GLY A 55 -10.54 -10.02 2.26
N GLU A 56 -9.27 -10.41 2.10
CA GLU A 56 -8.76 -11.70 2.57
C GLU A 56 -8.83 -11.83 4.10
N ILE A 57 -8.47 -10.77 4.84
CA ILE A 57 -8.54 -10.77 6.31
C ILE A 57 -9.99 -10.89 6.81
N GLU A 58 -10.93 -10.18 6.20
CA GLU A 58 -12.35 -10.21 6.57
C GLU A 58 -13.03 -11.54 6.18
N SER A 59 -12.52 -12.22 5.16
CA SER A 59 -13.04 -13.51 4.70
C SER A 59 -12.49 -14.72 5.49
N THR A 60 -11.64 -14.47 6.50
CA THR A 60 -10.98 -15.49 7.33
C THR A 60 -11.57 -15.59 8.72
#